data_AF-A0A497QK13-F1
#
_entry.id   AF-A0A497QK13-F1
#
_cell.length_a   1.000
_cell.length_b   1.000
_cell.length_c   1.000
_cell.angle_alpha   90.00
_cell.angle_beta   90.00
_cell.angle_gamma   90.00
#
_symmetry.space_group_name_H-M   'P 1'
#
loop_
_entity.id
_entity.type
_entity.pdbx_description
1 polymer ?
#
loop_
_entity_poly.entity_id
_entity_poly.type
_entity_poly.pdbx_seq_one_letter_code
_entity_poly.pdbx_strand_id
1 'polypeptide(L)'
;MVKILVISSCTKTKAIKHSKQPTCKDLTTKSDKERFRQKLPEGSCKAREMYLGAQHKNILKAITILRRLAEVDFYILSAGFGFVEEEEIIPVYDCSFTKMGKQMIRTRANQLEIESDFSKIIRTKNYDLIYLALGKDYLEALPNWQTKVNTLTVAFSPSLNPKVISLAANSEIVAKLSKQGFTIHGAVGIKGDILRIFAEILQQHSHPNEKLQTILRR
;
A
#
# COMPACT_ATOMS: atom_id res chain seq x y z
N MET A 1 -7.31 15.56 -15.08
CA MET A 1 -7.44 15.41 -13.61
C MET A 1 -6.20 14.70 -13.11
N VAL A 2 -5.71 15.05 -11.92
CA VAL A 2 -4.53 14.38 -11.33
C VAL A 2 -4.84 12.91 -11.07
N LYS A 3 -3.90 12.01 -11.36
CA LYS A 3 -4.02 10.56 -11.16
C LYS A 3 -3.00 10.08 -10.14
N ILE A 4 -3.48 9.47 -9.06
CA ILE A 4 -2.65 9.00 -7.95
C ILE A 4 -2.81 7.48 -7.81
N LEU A 5 -1.69 6.78 -7.74
CA LEU A 5 -1.65 5.37 -7.37
C LEU A 5 -1.18 5.25 -5.92
N VAL A 6 -1.97 4.61 -5.06
CA VAL A 6 -1.59 4.27 -3.70
C VAL A 6 -1.42 2.77 -3.59
N ILE A 7 -0.25 2.33 -3.09
CA ILE A 7 0.01 0.92 -2.79
C ILE A 7 0.36 0.80 -1.30
N SER A 8 -0.38 -0.04 -0.58
CA SER A 8 -0.10 -0.33 0.83
C SER A 8 0.17 -1.81 1.07
N SER A 9 0.75 -2.16 2.22
CA SER A 9 0.95 -3.55 2.62
C SER A 9 -0.25 -4.11 3.37
N CYS A 10 -0.57 -5.38 3.15
CA CYS A 10 -1.52 -6.10 4.00
C CYS A 10 -1.07 -6.11 5.47
N THR A 11 -2.02 -6.23 6.41
CA THR A 11 -1.71 -6.20 7.86
C THR A 11 -2.14 -7.48 8.57
N LYS A 12 -1.48 -7.77 9.70
CA LYS A 12 -1.78 -8.95 10.53
C LYS A 12 -3.20 -8.89 11.10
N THR A 13 -3.62 -7.72 11.57
CA THR A 13 -4.95 -7.53 12.18
C THR A 13 -6.00 -7.44 11.08
N LYS A 14 -6.86 -8.45 11.02
CA LYS A 14 -7.97 -8.54 10.05
C LYS A 14 -9.32 -8.37 10.73
N ALA A 15 -10.31 -7.89 9.98
CA ALA A 15 -11.68 -7.68 10.46
C ALA A 15 -12.40 -8.99 10.75
N ILE A 16 -12.10 -10.02 9.96
CA ILE A 16 -12.67 -11.36 10.11
C ILE A 16 -11.62 -12.27 10.74
N LYS A 17 -12.07 -13.19 11.60
CA LYS A 17 -11.28 -14.32 12.08
C LYS A 17 -12.00 -15.60 11.71
N HIS A 18 -11.30 -16.56 11.14
CA HIS A 18 -11.87 -17.84 10.77
C HIS A 18 -10.89 -18.96 11.08
N SER A 19 -11.37 -20.05 11.70
CA SER A 19 -10.51 -21.17 12.13
C SER A 19 -9.85 -21.91 10.96
N LYS A 20 -10.49 -21.90 9.78
CA LYS A 20 -10.00 -22.54 8.55
C LYS A 20 -9.25 -21.57 7.60
N GLN A 21 -8.78 -20.44 8.10
CA GLN A 21 -8.08 -19.46 7.25
C GLN A 21 -6.79 -20.07 6.66
N PRO A 22 -6.54 -19.95 5.35
CA PRO A 22 -5.34 -20.49 4.72
C PRO A 22 -4.08 -19.76 5.17
N THR A 23 -2.96 -20.48 5.17
CA THR A 23 -1.62 -19.92 5.39
C THR A 23 -0.91 -19.66 4.07
N CYS A 24 0.33 -19.14 4.11
CA CYS A 24 1.15 -19.04 2.91
C CYS A 24 1.30 -20.37 2.15
N LYS A 25 1.39 -21.49 2.88
CA LYS A 25 1.56 -22.84 2.29
C LYS A 25 0.34 -23.29 1.51
N ASP A 26 -0.83 -22.77 1.87
CA ASP A 26 -2.10 -23.11 1.25
C ASP A 26 -2.43 -22.22 0.04
N LEU A 27 -1.70 -21.10 -0.15
CA LEU A 27 -1.95 -20.10 -1.19
C LEU A 27 -0.77 -20.03 -2.17
N THR A 28 -0.47 -21.13 -2.86
CA THR A 28 0.70 -21.20 -3.74
C THR A 28 0.39 -20.97 -5.21
N THR A 29 -0.80 -21.38 -5.64
CA THR A 29 -1.25 -21.30 -7.04
C THR A 29 -2.48 -20.41 -7.18
N LYS A 30 -2.78 -19.99 -8.41
CA LYS A 30 -4.03 -19.27 -8.72
C LYS A 30 -5.27 -20.11 -8.38
N SER A 31 -5.23 -21.41 -8.65
CA SER A 31 -6.30 -22.36 -8.30
C SER A 31 -6.51 -22.48 -6.79
N ASP A 32 -5.44 -22.43 -5.98
CA ASP A 32 -5.58 -22.46 -4.52
C ASP A 32 -6.31 -21.22 -4.02
N LYS A 33 -5.91 -20.03 -4.48
CA LYS A 33 -6.53 -18.76 -4.12
C LYS A 33 -8.03 -18.76 -4.44
N GLU A 34 -8.39 -19.23 -5.63
CA GLU A 34 -9.78 -19.32 -6.08
C GLU A 34 -10.58 -20.33 -5.27
N ARG A 35 -9.98 -21.49 -4.96
CA ARG A 35 -10.59 -22.50 -4.08
C ARG A 35 -10.94 -21.92 -2.71
N PHE A 36 -10.07 -21.09 -2.12
CA PHE A 36 -10.35 -20.48 -0.81
C PHE A 36 -11.37 -19.34 -0.87
N ARG A 37 -11.45 -18.60 -1.98
CA ARG A 37 -12.56 -17.64 -2.20
C ARG A 37 -13.91 -18.35 -2.16
N GLN A 38 -14.01 -19.53 -2.78
CA GLN A 38 -15.25 -20.30 -2.83
C GLN A 38 -15.55 -21.03 -1.51
N LYS A 39 -14.53 -21.53 -0.80
CA LYS A 39 -14.71 -22.31 0.44
C LYS A 39 -14.99 -21.47 1.67
N LEU A 40 -14.70 -20.17 1.66
CA LEU A 40 -14.81 -19.28 2.82
C LEU A 40 -15.63 -18.02 2.52
N PRO A 41 -16.89 -18.14 2.06
CA PRO A 41 -17.73 -16.97 1.80
C PRO A 41 -17.99 -16.15 3.08
N GLU A 42 -18.30 -16.82 4.19
CA GLU A 42 -18.47 -16.20 5.53
C GLU A 42 -17.16 -15.60 6.07
N GLY A 43 -16.03 -16.05 5.54
CA GLY A 43 -14.70 -15.56 5.86
C GLY A 43 -14.23 -14.40 4.98
N SER A 44 -15.06 -13.91 4.07
CA SER A 44 -14.64 -12.98 3.01
C SER A 44 -15.25 -11.59 3.16
N CYS A 45 -14.48 -10.57 2.79
CA CYS A 45 -14.95 -9.20 2.63
C CYS A 45 -14.07 -8.47 1.62
N LYS A 46 -14.40 -7.21 1.30
CA LYS A 46 -13.58 -6.40 0.41
C LYS A 46 -12.20 -6.17 1.02
N ALA A 47 -11.16 -6.11 0.20
CA ALA A 47 -9.79 -5.90 0.70
C ALA A 47 -9.65 -4.61 1.52
N ARG A 48 -10.39 -3.55 1.16
CA ARG A 48 -10.49 -2.29 1.94
C ARG A 48 -11.00 -2.48 3.37
N GLU A 49 -11.88 -3.44 3.60
CA GLU A 49 -12.50 -3.74 4.90
C GLU A 49 -11.71 -4.80 5.68
N MET A 50 -10.96 -5.64 4.97
CA MET A 50 -10.24 -6.76 5.56
C MET A 50 -9.21 -6.32 6.60
N TYR A 51 -8.50 -5.22 6.38
CA TYR A 51 -7.34 -4.83 7.21
C TYR A 51 -7.67 -3.73 8.22
N LEU A 52 -7.18 -3.87 9.46
CA LEU A 52 -7.52 -2.94 10.55
C LEU A 52 -6.32 -2.20 11.16
N GLY A 53 -5.12 -2.37 10.60
CA GLY A 53 -3.91 -1.68 11.07
C GLY A 53 -4.00 -0.15 10.96
N ALA A 54 -3.30 0.57 11.84
CA ALA A 54 -3.28 2.04 11.87
C ALA A 54 -2.86 2.66 10.52
N GLN A 55 -1.83 2.09 9.87
CA GLN A 55 -1.41 2.50 8.53
C GLN A 55 -2.59 2.44 7.54
N HIS A 56 -3.29 1.29 7.47
CA HIS A 56 -4.41 1.08 6.56
C HIS A 56 -5.55 2.07 6.81
N LYS A 57 -5.94 2.26 8.08
CA LYS A 57 -6.99 3.21 8.45
C LYS A 57 -6.66 4.64 8.01
N ASN A 58 -5.41 5.08 8.17
CA ASN A 58 -5.01 6.43 7.76
C ASN A 58 -4.86 6.55 6.23
N ILE A 59 -4.44 5.49 5.53
CA ILE A 59 -4.49 5.44 4.06
C ILE A 59 -5.93 5.62 3.56
N LEU A 60 -6.91 4.90 4.12
CA LEU A 60 -8.31 5.04 3.72
C LEU A 60 -8.87 6.45 3.96
N LYS A 61 -8.52 7.08 5.10
CA LYS A 61 -8.86 8.48 5.37
C LYS A 61 -8.28 9.40 4.30
N ALA A 62 -7.00 9.22 3.97
CA ALA A 62 -6.33 10.03 2.95
C ALA A 62 -6.96 9.86 1.57
N ILE A 63 -7.22 8.63 1.14
CA ILE A 63 -7.86 8.31 -0.14
C ILE A 63 -9.25 8.97 -0.22
N THR A 64 -10.03 8.92 0.86
CA THR A 64 -11.37 9.54 0.92
C THR A 64 -11.29 11.05 0.65
N ILE A 65 -10.26 11.72 1.17
CA ILE A 65 -10.03 13.16 0.94
C ILE A 65 -9.52 13.39 -0.48
N LEU A 66 -8.50 12.64 -0.92
CA LEU A 66 -7.86 12.82 -2.23
C LEU A 66 -8.81 12.56 -3.40
N ARG A 67 -9.76 11.62 -3.26
CA ARG A 67 -10.78 11.32 -4.30
C ARG A 67 -11.72 12.48 -4.59
N ARG A 68 -11.77 13.49 -3.72
CA ARG A 68 -12.52 14.73 -3.99
C ARG A 68 -11.78 15.67 -4.94
N LEU A 69 -10.48 15.43 -5.15
CA LEU A 69 -9.55 16.33 -5.85
C LEU A 69 -8.86 15.67 -7.06
N ALA A 70 -8.74 14.34 -7.03
CA ALA A 70 -7.97 13.54 -7.97
C ALA A 70 -8.62 12.17 -8.20
N GLU A 71 -8.23 11.53 -9.30
CA GLU A 71 -8.49 10.12 -9.52
C GLU A 71 -7.50 9.30 -8.71
N VAL A 72 -7.97 8.39 -7.85
CA VAL A 72 -7.11 7.63 -6.94
C VAL A 72 -7.39 6.14 -7.06
N ASP A 73 -6.40 5.39 -7.52
CA ASP A 73 -6.40 3.93 -7.49
C ASP A 73 -5.69 3.43 -6.23
N PHE A 74 -6.26 2.40 -5.61
CA PHE A 74 -5.73 1.83 -4.37
C PHE A 74 -5.57 0.32 -4.48
N TYR A 75 -4.32 -0.13 -4.33
CA TYR A 75 -3.95 -1.53 -4.29
C TYR A 75 -3.31 -1.89 -2.94
N ILE A 76 -3.51 -3.14 -2.54
CA ILE A 76 -2.90 -3.70 -1.33
C ILE A 76 -2.00 -4.85 -1.76
N LEU A 77 -0.72 -4.78 -1.40
CA LEU A 77 0.23 -5.85 -1.62
C LEU A 77 0.10 -6.89 -0.49
N SER A 78 -0.32 -8.09 -0.86
CA SER A 78 -0.59 -9.23 0.01
C SER A 78 0.43 -10.34 -0.20
N ALA A 79 1.00 -10.85 0.89
CA ALA A 79 1.83 -12.06 0.85
C ALA A 79 1.04 -13.35 0.55
N GLY A 80 -0.29 -13.31 0.66
CA GLY A 80 -1.18 -14.41 0.32
C GLY A 80 -1.66 -14.34 -1.13
N PHE A 81 -2.07 -13.16 -1.58
CA PHE A 81 -2.82 -12.99 -2.82
C PHE A 81 -2.08 -12.24 -3.94
N GLY A 82 -0.97 -11.55 -3.64
CA GLY A 82 -0.31 -10.64 -4.59
C GLY A 82 -0.89 -9.23 -4.47
N PHE A 83 -0.99 -8.48 -5.58
CA PHE A 83 -1.75 -7.24 -5.58
C PHE A 83 -3.25 -7.53 -5.55
N VAL A 84 -3.97 -6.87 -4.64
CA VAL A 84 -5.43 -6.92 -4.58
C VAL A 84 -5.99 -5.51 -4.67
N GLU A 85 -7.07 -5.34 -5.42
CA GLU A 85 -7.80 -4.08 -5.52
C GLU A 85 -8.64 -3.86 -4.26
N GLU A 86 -8.90 -2.61 -3.90
CA GLU A 86 -9.58 -2.30 -2.65
C GLU A 86 -11.00 -2.91 -2.55
N GLU A 87 -11.70 -3.03 -3.68
CA GLU A 87 -13.07 -3.56 -3.76
C GLU A 87 -13.08 -5.08 -4.05
N GLU A 88 -11.92 -5.70 -4.26
CA GLU A 88 -11.80 -7.14 -4.47
C GLU A 88 -12.22 -7.90 -3.22
N ILE A 89 -13.12 -8.88 -3.37
CA ILE A 89 -13.52 -9.77 -2.28
C ILE A 89 -12.44 -10.82 -2.07
N ILE A 90 -11.87 -10.84 -0.87
CA ILE A 90 -10.83 -11.80 -0.48
C ILE A 90 -11.23 -12.53 0.81
N PRO A 91 -10.93 -13.83 0.95
CA PRO A 91 -11.12 -14.54 2.20
C PRO A 91 -10.04 -14.11 3.21
N VAL A 92 -10.36 -14.20 4.49
CA VAL A 92 -9.38 -14.08 5.58
C VAL A 92 -8.30 -15.15 5.41
N TYR A 93 -7.04 -14.79 5.70
CA TYR A 93 -5.87 -15.66 5.55
C TYR A 93 -4.77 -15.26 6.55
N ASP A 94 -3.84 -16.17 6.84
CA ASP A 94 -2.64 -15.92 7.64
C ASP A 94 -1.36 -16.08 6.81
N CYS A 95 -0.97 -15.00 6.14
CA CYS A 95 0.28 -14.93 5.41
C CYS A 95 0.85 -13.52 5.44
N SER A 96 2.13 -13.40 5.76
CA SER A 96 2.85 -12.12 5.79
C SER A 96 4.30 -12.32 5.35
N PHE A 97 4.89 -11.32 4.68
CA PHE A 97 6.33 -11.29 4.43
C PHE A 97 7.14 -11.02 5.70
N THR A 98 6.51 -10.50 6.76
CA THR A 98 7.19 -10.20 8.03
C THR A 98 7.81 -11.46 8.62
N LYS A 99 9.09 -11.39 8.99
CA LYS A 99 9.92 -12.50 9.49
C LYS A 99 10.33 -13.54 8.44
N MET A 100 9.95 -13.41 7.17
CA MET A 100 10.51 -14.25 6.10
C MET A 100 11.93 -13.80 5.77
N GLY A 101 12.82 -14.74 5.47
CA GLY A 101 14.13 -14.43 4.91
C GLY A 101 14.00 -13.80 3.52
N LYS A 102 14.94 -12.92 3.13
CA LYS A 102 14.91 -12.22 1.83
C LYS A 102 14.69 -13.16 0.63
N GLN A 103 15.39 -14.29 0.59
CA GLN A 103 15.24 -15.25 -0.49
C GLN A 103 13.83 -15.85 -0.54
N MET A 104 13.24 -16.16 0.62
CA MET A 104 11.86 -16.65 0.70
C MET A 104 10.85 -15.59 0.24
N ILE A 105 11.07 -14.32 0.60
CA ILE A 105 10.24 -13.20 0.13
C ILE A 105 10.26 -13.13 -1.39
N ARG A 106 11.45 -13.19 -2.01
CA ARG A 106 11.60 -13.15 -3.47
C ARG A 106 10.96 -14.35 -4.16
N THR A 107 11.20 -15.57 -3.66
CA THR A 107 10.55 -16.78 -4.19
C THR A 107 9.03 -16.66 -4.12
N ARG A 108 8.51 -16.21 -2.97
CA ARG A 108 7.08 -16.00 -2.78
C ARG A 108 6.53 -14.91 -3.71
N ALA A 109 7.26 -13.81 -3.89
CA ALA A 109 6.87 -12.74 -4.79
C ALA A 109 6.79 -13.19 -6.25
N ASN A 110 7.73 -14.04 -6.67
CA ASN A 110 7.71 -14.65 -8.00
C ASN A 110 6.51 -15.57 -8.20
N GLN A 111 6.20 -16.42 -7.20
CA GLN A 111 5.00 -17.28 -7.23
C GLN A 111 3.69 -16.48 -7.31
N LEU A 112 3.69 -15.26 -6.76
CA LEU A 112 2.55 -14.36 -6.77
C LEU A 112 2.57 -13.38 -7.95
N GLU A 113 3.53 -13.51 -8.86
CA GLU A 113 3.70 -12.65 -10.04
C GLU A 113 3.79 -11.14 -9.74
N ILE A 114 4.19 -10.79 -8.51
CA ILE A 114 4.17 -9.42 -7.97
C ILE A 114 4.93 -8.45 -8.86
N GLU A 115 6.10 -8.84 -9.35
CA GLU A 115 6.90 -7.96 -10.21
C GLU A 115 6.19 -7.61 -11.53
N SER A 116 5.54 -8.60 -12.14
CA SER A 116 4.85 -8.42 -13.43
C SER A 116 3.58 -7.60 -13.24
N ASP A 117 2.83 -7.86 -12.17
CA ASP A 117 1.61 -7.14 -11.86
C ASP A 117 1.90 -5.70 -11.46
N PHE A 118 2.97 -5.44 -10.72
CA PHE A 118 3.40 -4.07 -10.45
C PHE A 118 3.68 -3.30 -11.74
N SER A 119 4.41 -3.90 -12.69
CA SER A 119 4.68 -3.29 -13.99
C SER A 119 3.42 -3.02 -14.79
N LYS A 120 2.40 -3.89 -14.72
CA LYS A 120 1.10 -3.65 -15.36
C LYS A 120 0.35 -2.51 -14.68
N ILE A 121 0.24 -2.55 -13.35
CA ILE A 121 -0.49 -1.55 -12.55
C ILE A 121 0.07 -0.16 -12.82
N ILE A 122 1.38 0.08 -12.67
CA ILE A 122 1.97 1.42 -12.85
C ILE A 122 1.87 1.95 -14.29
N ARG A 123 1.61 1.07 -15.28
CA ARG A 123 1.43 1.42 -16.70
C ARG A 123 -0.03 1.50 -17.12
N THR A 124 -0.96 1.09 -16.26
CA THR A 124 -2.40 1.06 -16.58
C THR A 124 -2.92 2.47 -16.83
N LYS A 125 -2.36 3.47 -16.12
CA LYS A 125 -2.66 4.89 -16.30
C LYS A 125 -1.36 5.68 -16.28
N ASN A 126 -1.38 6.85 -16.91
CA ASN A 126 -0.33 7.85 -16.72
C ASN A 126 -0.53 8.51 -15.34
N TYR A 127 -0.08 7.84 -14.28
CA TYR A 127 -0.12 8.40 -12.93
C TYR A 127 0.80 9.62 -12.84
N ASP A 128 0.37 10.63 -12.09
CA ASP A 128 1.15 11.82 -11.74
C ASP A 128 1.88 11.64 -10.39
N LEU A 129 1.39 10.75 -9.54
CA LEU A 129 1.98 10.40 -8.25
C LEU A 129 1.81 8.90 -7.95
N ILE A 130 2.89 8.24 -7.53
CA ILE A 130 2.83 6.90 -6.95
C ILE A 130 3.22 6.97 -5.46
N TYR A 131 2.37 6.48 -4.58
CA TYR A 131 2.62 6.44 -3.14
C TYR A 131 2.78 5.00 -2.65
N LEU A 132 4.02 4.60 -2.38
CA LEU A 132 4.37 3.26 -1.90
C LEU A 132 4.42 3.25 -0.36
N ALA A 133 3.28 3.02 0.28
CA ALA A 133 3.15 2.82 1.72
C ALA A 133 3.61 1.41 2.15
N LEU A 134 4.83 1.04 1.76
CA LEU A 134 5.40 -0.30 1.94
C LEU A 134 6.56 -0.28 2.94
N GLY A 135 6.62 -1.30 3.79
CA GLY A 135 7.78 -1.57 4.64
C GLY A 135 8.88 -2.32 3.88
N LYS A 136 10.06 -2.44 4.52
CA LYS A 136 11.24 -3.10 3.94
C LYS A 136 10.94 -4.48 3.34
N ASP A 137 10.24 -5.35 4.07
CA ASP A 137 9.92 -6.71 3.60
C ASP A 137 9.00 -6.71 2.37
N TYR A 138 8.09 -5.75 2.27
CA TYR A 138 7.19 -5.61 1.12
C TYR A 138 7.87 -4.95 -0.08
N LEU A 139 8.82 -4.04 0.16
CA LEU A 139 9.67 -3.51 -0.91
C LEU A 139 10.66 -4.57 -1.43
N GLU A 140 11.12 -5.48 -0.57
CA GLU A 140 11.91 -6.65 -0.99
C GLU A 140 11.08 -7.61 -1.87
N ALA A 141 9.78 -7.72 -1.63
CA ALA A 141 8.86 -8.46 -2.50
C ALA A 141 8.61 -7.78 -3.86
N LEU A 142 9.08 -6.55 -4.05
CA LEU A 142 8.90 -5.75 -5.24
C LEU A 142 10.26 -5.46 -5.91
N PRO A 143 10.94 -6.47 -6.46
CA PRO A 143 12.28 -6.27 -7.02
C PRO A 143 12.27 -5.22 -8.13
N ASN A 144 13.35 -4.43 -8.20
CA ASN A 144 13.57 -3.43 -9.23
C ASN A 144 12.50 -2.32 -9.32
N TRP A 145 11.65 -2.14 -8.31
CA TRP A 145 10.60 -1.11 -8.35
C TRP A 145 11.15 0.29 -8.65
N GLN A 146 12.34 0.61 -8.13
CA GLN A 146 12.99 1.91 -8.31
C GLN A 146 13.33 2.20 -9.77
N THR A 147 13.70 1.20 -10.57
CA THR A 147 14.04 1.40 -11.99
C THR A 147 12.80 1.39 -12.88
N LYS A 148 11.67 0.90 -12.36
CA LYS A 148 10.39 0.80 -13.07
C LYS A 148 9.53 2.06 -12.96
N VAL A 149 9.71 2.86 -11.91
CA VAL A 149 8.98 4.11 -11.72
C VAL A 149 9.66 5.28 -12.46
N ASN A 150 8.90 5.97 -13.31
CA ASN A 150 9.33 7.13 -14.09
C ASN A 150 8.57 8.43 -13.72
N THR A 151 7.60 8.32 -12.82
CA THR A 151 6.79 9.41 -12.26
C THR A 151 7.24 9.72 -10.83
N LEU A 152 6.93 10.92 -10.34
CA LEU A 152 7.07 11.28 -8.94
C LEU A 152 6.52 10.17 -8.03
N THR A 153 7.38 9.61 -7.21
CA THR A 153 7.08 8.47 -6.35
C THR A 153 7.51 8.77 -4.93
N VAL A 154 6.63 8.53 -3.95
CA VAL A 154 6.98 8.58 -2.53
C VAL A 154 7.16 7.16 -2.02
N ALA A 155 8.29 6.88 -1.37
CA ALA A 155 8.60 5.56 -0.83
C ALA A 155 9.34 5.65 0.51
N PHE A 156 9.26 4.57 1.29
CA PHE A 156 9.86 4.49 2.63
C PHE A 156 11.15 3.66 2.66
N SER A 157 12.00 3.90 1.68
CA SER A 157 13.32 3.28 1.52
C SER A 157 14.23 4.26 0.79
N PRO A 158 15.55 4.26 1.07
CA PRO A 158 16.52 5.00 0.26
C PRO A 158 16.41 4.63 -1.22
N SER A 159 16.51 5.64 -2.09
CA SER A 159 16.54 5.51 -3.53
C SER A 159 17.48 6.54 -4.13
N LEU A 160 18.17 6.13 -5.21
CA LEU A 160 18.98 7.02 -6.05
C LEU A 160 18.19 7.56 -7.25
N ASN A 161 16.95 7.10 -7.47
CA ASN A 161 16.13 7.58 -8.56
C ASN A 161 15.65 9.02 -8.23
N PRO A 162 15.95 10.03 -9.07
CA PRO A 162 15.58 11.43 -8.80
C PRO A 162 14.06 11.66 -8.78
N LYS A 163 13.27 10.75 -9.36
CA LYS A 163 11.80 10.77 -9.30
C LYS A 163 11.25 10.20 -7.98
N VAL A 164 12.10 9.65 -7.11
CA VAL A 164 11.70 9.03 -5.86
C VAL A 164 12.04 9.91 -4.67
N ILE A 165 11.00 10.42 -3.99
CA ILE A 165 11.12 11.03 -2.66
C ILE A 165 11.25 9.89 -1.64
N SER A 166 12.45 9.74 -1.08
CA SER A 166 12.74 8.76 -0.04
C SER A 166 12.43 9.34 1.34
N LEU A 167 11.47 8.75 2.05
CA LEU A 167 11.13 9.13 3.42
C LEU A 167 11.64 8.07 4.40
N ALA A 168 12.22 8.49 5.53
CA ALA A 168 12.53 7.57 6.60
C ALA A 168 11.27 7.29 7.44
N ALA A 169 11.05 6.03 7.80
CA ALA A 169 10.04 5.66 8.79
C ALA A 169 10.71 5.43 10.15
N ASN A 170 11.35 6.48 10.69
CA ASN A 170 12.14 6.42 11.92
C ASN A 170 11.56 7.32 13.02
N SER A 171 12.05 7.15 14.26
CA SER A 171 11.60 7.88 15.44
C SER A 171 11.81 9.40 15.33
N GLU A 172 12.82 9.85 14.59
CA GLU A 172 13.13 11.28 14.42
C GLU A 172 12.04 12.00 13.62
N ILE A 173 11.63 11.46 12.47
CA ILE A 173 10.55 12.05 11.66
C ILE A 173 9.22 11.98 12.42
N VAL A 174 8.96 10.86 13.10
CA VAL A 174 7.80 10.74 14.00
C VAL A 174 7.82 11.89 15.03
N ALA A 175 8.93 12.11 15.73
CA ALA A 175 9.05 13.14 16.76
C ALA A 175 8.86 14.55 16.18
N LYS A 176 9.42 14.84 14.99
CA LYS A 176 9.29 16.14 14.33
C LYS A 176 7.84 16.44 13.97
N LEU A 177 7.13 15.49 13.36
CA LEU A 177 5.72 15.66 12.99
C LEU A 177 4.81 15.74 14.24
N SER A 178 5.08 14.95 15.27
CA SER A 178 4.34 15.03 16.54
C SER A 178 4.52 16.39 17.22
N LYS A 179 5.73 16.98 17.19
CA LYS A 179 5.98 18.34 17.70
C LYS A 179 5.20 19.42 16.95
N GLN A 180 4.81 19.17 15.70
CA GLN A 180 3.95 20.06 14.92
C GLN A 180 2.46 19.84 15.17
N GLY A 181 2.10 19.01 16.16
CA GLY A 181 0.70 18.75 16.55
C GLY A 181 0.02 17.62 15.78
N PHE A 182 0.73 16.91 14.88
CA PHE A 182 0.14 15.81 14.14
C PHE A 182 0.13 14.51 14.96
N THR A 183 -0.97 13.76 14.90
CA THR A 183 -1.03 12.40 15.46
C THR A 183 -0.26 11.42 14.57
N ILE A 184 0.82 10.84 15.09
CA ILE A 184 1.65 9.84 14.39
C ILE A 184 1.67 8.50 15.14
N HIS A 185 1.37 7.42 14.43
CA HIS A 185 1.22 6.06 14.96
C HIS A 185 2.52 5.24 14.86
N GLY A 186 3.62 5.85 15.31
CA GLY A 186 4.96 5.24 15.32
C GLY A 186 5.50 4.86 13.94
N ALA A 187 6.63 4.12 13.91
CA ALA A 187 7.35 3.79 12.67
C ALA A 187 6.55 2.90 11.70
N VAL A 188 5.60 2.11 12.21
CA VAL A 188 4.73 1.28 11.36
C VAL A 188 3.61 2.12 10.74
N GLY A 189 2.92 2.95 11.55
CA GLY A 189 1.77 3.73 11.09
C GLY A 189 2.11 4.98 10.28
N ILE A 190 3.34 5.52 10.43
CA ILE A 190 3.75 6.79 9.81
C ILE A 190 3.51 6.87 8.31
N LYS A 191 3.57 5.76 7.58
CA LYS A 191 3.32 5.73 6.13
C LYS A 191 1.88 6.08 5.78
N GLY A 192 0.94 5.67 6.63
CA GLY A 192 -0.46 6.09 6.49
C GLY A 192 -0.67 7.50 7.01
N ASP A 193 -0.01 7.86 8.11
CA ASP A 193 -0.14 9.20 8.71
C ASP A 193 0.34 10.29 7.77
N ILE A 194 1.47 10.12 7.08
CA ILE A 194 2.01 11.12 6.17
C ILE A 194 1.03 11.37 5.00
N LEU A 195 0.48 10.33 4.39
CA LEU A 195 -0.49 10.50 3.31
C LEU A 195 -1.77 11.19 3.81
N ARG A 196 -2.24 10.83 5.01
CA ARG A 196 -3.39 11.46 5.66
C ARG A 196 -3.14 12.95 5.92
N ILE A 197 -2.02 13.29 6.55
CA ILE A 197 -1.63 14.67 6.86
C ILE A 197 -1.51 15.48 5.56
N PHE A 198 -0.87 14.91 4.53
CA PHE A 198 -0.80 15.55 3.21
C PHE A 198 -2.18 15.87 2.65
N ALA A 199 -3.09 14.90 2.68
CA ALA A 199 -4.45 15.08 2.17
C ALA A 199 -5.25 16.12 2.99
N GLU A 200 -5.14 16.10 4.31
CA GLU A 200 -5.79 17.06 5.22
C GLU A 200 -5.28 18.49 5.00
N ILE A 201 -3.96 18.69 4.91
CA ILE A 201 -3.37 20.00 4.62
C ILE A 201 -3.81 20.50 3.24
N LEU A 202 -3.81 19.61 2.24
CA LEU A 202 -4.23 19.97 0.89
C LEU A 202 -5.68 20.41 0.86
N GLN A 203 -6.58 19.70 1.55
CA GLN A 203 -8.01 20.04 1.63
C GLN A 203 -8.27 21.40 2.27
N GLN A 204 -7.41 21.85 3.19
CA GLN A 204 -7.54 23.15 3.87
C GLN A 204 -7.03 24.33 3.03
N HIS A 205 -6.39 24.08 1.89
CA HIS A 205 -5.89 25.14 1.01
C HIS A 205 -7.05 25.80 0.23
N SER A 206 -7.01 27.12 0.01
CA SER A 206 -8.06 27.86 -0.71
C SER A 206 -8.33 27.33 -2.12
N HIS A 207 -7.28 26.83 -2.79
CA HIS A 207 -7.34 26.21 -4.11
C HIS A 207 -6.66 24.83 -4.09
N PRO A 208 -7.33 23.78 -3.58
CA PRO A 208 -6.70 22.49 -3.30
C PRO A 208 -6.25 21.78 -4.59
N ASN A 209 -7.05 21.86 -5.66
CA ASN A 209 -6.73 21.26 -6.96
C ASN A 209 -5.49 21.89 -7.62
N GLU A 210 -5.41 23.23 -7.62
CA GLU A 210 -4.27 23.96 -8.17
C GLU A 210 -2.99 23.73 -7.36
N LYS A 211 -3.13 23.67 -6.02
CA LYS A 211 -2.03 23.36 -5.13
C LYS A 211 -1.47 21.97 -5.40
N LEU A 212 -2.34 20.97 -5.57
CA LEU A 212 -1.93 19.61 -5.90
C LEU A 212 -1.16 19.57 -7.23
N GLN A 213 -1.69 20.19 -8.28
CA GLN A 213 -1.01 20.25 -9.59
C GLN A 213 0.36 20.94 -9.49
N THR A 214 0.45 22.01 -8.69
CA THR A 214 1.71 22.74 -8.48
C THR A 214 2.75 21.89 -7.76
N ILE A 215 2.34 21.10 -6.76
CA ILE A 215 3.24 20.18 -6.05
C ILE A 215 3.78 19.10 -6.99
N LEU A 216 2.94 18.58 -7.90
CA LEU A 216 3.32 17.47 -8.79
C LEU A 216 4.13 17.90 -10.02
N ARG A 217 4.18 19.20 -10.35
CA ARG A 217 4.97 19.74 -11.47
C ARG A 217 6.39 20.17 -11.09
N ARG A 218 6.74 20.12 -9.80
CA ARG A 218 8.09 20.40 -9.30
C ARG A 218 8.93 19.12 -9.28
#